data_AF-A0A3C1ZSI4-F1
#
_entry.id   AF-A0A3C1ZSI4-F1
#
_cell.length_a   1.000
_cell.length_b   1.000
_cell.length_c   1.000
_cell.angle_alpha   90.00
_cell.angle_beta   90.00
_cell.angle_gamma   90.00
#
_symmetry.space_group_name_H-M   'P 1'
#
loop_
_entity.id
_entity.type
_entity.pdbx_description
1 polymer ?
#
loop_
_entity_poly.entity_id
_entity_poly.type
_entity_poly.pdbx_seq_one_letter_code
_entity_poly.pdbx_strand_id
1 'polypeptide(L)' 'MKTQTEPPKGLKCPNERCGTLIKFSYLTLLAHSEITCPNCGLQLKVQVPAEVKEHLQELVHAEELVEKARTFKR' A
#
# COMPACT_ATOMS: atom_id res chain seq x y z
N MET A 1 18.38 -13.74 15.72
CA MET A 1 18.60 -12.37 15.19
C MET A 1 17.25 -11.80 14.80
N LYS A 2 17.06 -10.51 15.06
CA LYS A 2 15.79 -9.76 15.18
C LYS A 2 14.72 -10.18 14.16
N THR A 3 13.62 -10.77 14.65
CA THR A 3 12.36 -10.91 13.93
C THR A 3 11.87 -9.49 13.63
N GLN A 4 12.19 -8.97 12.45
CA GLN A 4 11.62 -7.73 11.95
C GLN A 4 10.15 -8.01 11.69
N THR A 5 9.31 -7.76 12.68
CA THR A 5 7.86 -7.74 12.51
C THR A 5 7.58 -6.53 11.62
N GLU A 6 7.47 -6.76 10.31
CA GLU A 6 7.09 -5.70 9.37
C GLU A 6 5.83 -5.01 9.93
N PRO A 7 5.79 -3.67 10.04
CA PRO A 7 4.59 -2.99 10.48
C PRO A 7 3.43 -3.42 9.56
N PRO A 8 2.22 -3.65 10.10
CA PRO A 8 1.10 -4.09 9.30
C PRO A 8 0.89 -3.12 8.13
N LYS A 9 1.16 -3.58 6.90
CA LYS A 9 1.01 -2.80 5.67
C LYS A 9 -0.48 -2.57 5.42
N GLY A 10 -1.03 -1.49 5.96
CA GLY A 10 -2.43 -1.13 5.78
C GLY A 10 -2.90 -0.01 6.71
N LEU A 11 -4.08 0.53 6.41
CA LEU A 11 -4.72 1.58 7.19
C LEU A 11 -5.87 0.99 8.00
N LYS A 12 -5.88 1.22 9.32
CA LYS A 12 -7.01 0.79 10.16
C LYS A 12 -8.23 1.63 9.81
N CYS A 13 -9.36 0.98 9.55
CA CYS A 13 -10.63 1.66 9.31
C CYS A 13 -11.00 2.51 10.53
N PRO A 14 -11.31 3.82 10.37
CA PRO A 14 -11.65 4.70 11.50
C PRO A 14 -13.03 4.43 12.08
N ASN A 15 -13.88 3.65 11.39
CA ASN A 15 -15.14 3.21 11.95
C ASN A 15 -14.87 2.24 13.13
N GLU A 16 -15.19 2.67 14.34
CA GLU A 16 -14.96 1.94 15.59
C GLU A 16 -15.64 0.57 15.61
N ARG A 17 -16.75 0.40 14.87
CA ARG A 17 -17.46 -0.88 14.76
C ARG A 17 -16.85 -1.83 13.72
N CYS A 18 -16.01 -1.31 12.83
CA CYS A 18 -15.37 -2.08 11.76
C CYS A 18 -13.99 -2.57 12.20
N GLY A 19 -13.10 -1.65 12.60
CA GLY A 19 -11.74 -1.96 13.06
C GLY A 19 -10.81 -2.68 12.07
N THR A 20 -11.30 -3.03 10.88
CA THR A 20 -10.59 -3.78 9.84
C THR A 20 -9.35 -3.03 9.36
N LEU A 21 -8.25 -3.77 9.18
CA LEU A 21 -7.06 -3.27 8.52
C LEU A 21 -7.24 -3.33 6.99
N ILE A 22 -7.30 -2.16 6.37
CA ILE A 22 -7.43 -2.00 4.92
C ILE A 22 -6.04 -2.13 4.30
N LYS A 23 -5.80 -3.23 3.58
CA LYS A 23 -4.56 -3.44 2.83
C LYS A 23 -4.71 -2.84 1.43
N PHE A 24 -3.68 -2.13 0.99
CA PHE A 24 -3.59 -1.57 -0.36
C PHE A 24 -2.15 -1.67 -0.85
N SER A 25 -1.96 -1.69 -2.17
CA SER A 25 -0.63 -1.66 -2.77
C SER A 25 -0.14 -0.21 -2.92
N TYR A 26 1.17 -0.05 -3.14
CA TYR A 26 1.76 1.24 -3.47
C TYR A 26 1.13 1.85 -4.74
N LEU A 27 0.82 1.02 -5.74
CA LEU A 27 0.09 1.44 -6.93
C LEU A 27 -1.29 2.03 -6.60
N THR A 28 -2.04 1.41 -5.69
CA THR A 28 -3.34 1.94 -5.26
C THR A 28 -3.19 3.33 -4.62
N LEU A 29 -2.15 3.55 -3.81
CA LEU A 29 -1.86 4.85 -3.21
C LEU A 29 -1.46 5.92 -4.23
N LEU A 30 -0.78 5.51 -5.31
CA LEU A 30 -0.36 6.41 -6.38
C LEU A 30 -1.49 6.75 -7.36
N ALA A 31 -2.37 5.78 -7.63
CA ALA A 31 -3.43 5.89 -8.63
C ALA A 31 -4.75 6.42 -8.08
N HIS A 32 -5.08 6.15 -6.82
CA HIS A 32 -6.35 6.52 -6.21
C HIS A 32 -6.14 7.39 -4.97
N SER A 33 -6.84 8.52 -4.92
CA SER A 33 -6.92 9.38 -3.73
C SER A 33 -8.02 8.95 -2.77
N GLU A 34 -8.75 7.87 -3.10
CA GLU A 34 -9.90 7.39 -2.35
C GLU A 34 -9.80 5.86 -2.21
N ILE A 35 -9.95 5.38 -0.98
CA ILE A 35 -9.92 3.95 -0.65
C ILE A 35 -11.22 3.61 0.06
N THR A 36 -11.91 2.58 -0.43
CA THR A 36 -13.13 2.10 0.22
C THR A 36 -12.80 0.95 1.16
N CYS A 37 -13.27 1.03 2.40
CA CYS A 37 -13.16 -0.07 3.33
C CYS A 37 -13.99 -1.27 2.83
N PRO A 38 -13.41 -2.46 2.61
CA PRO A 38 -14.14 -3.60 2.06
C PRO A 38 -15.17 -4.18 3.03
N ASN A 39 -15.05 -3.89 4.33
CA ASN A 39 -15.93 -4.47 5.36
C ASN A 39 -17.17 -3.59 5.65
N CYS A 40 -16.99 -2.26 5.72
CA CYS A 40 -18.10 -1.35 6.04
C CYS A 40 -18.49 -0.40 4.91
N GLY A 41 -17.79 -0.43 3.77
CA GLY A 41 -18.06 0.47 2.63
C GLY A 41 -17.65 1.92 2.85
N LEU A 42 -16.99 2.25 3.96
CA LEU A 42 -16.56 3.62 4.25
C LEU A 42 -15.50 4.08 3.24
N GLN A 43 -15.78 5.16 2.53
CA GLN A 43 -14.83 5.81 1.63
C GLN A 43 -13.89 6.72 2.44
N LEU A 44 -12.59 6.51 2.27
CA LEU A 44 -11.52 7.22 2.95
C LEU A 44 -10.74 8.00 1.91
N LYS A 45 -10.63 9.31 2.11
CA LYS A 45 -9.73 10.14 1.30
C LYS A 45 -8.31 9.97 1.82
N VAL A 46 -7.44 9.49 0.94
CA VAL A 46 -6.02 9.31 1.23
C VAL A 46 -5.26 10.39 0.47
N GLN A 47 -4.57 11.23 1.23
CA GLN A 47 -3.66 12.24 0.68
C GLN A 47 -2.24 11.76 0.93
N VAL A 48 -1.57 11.37 -0.14
CA VAL A 48 -0.14 11.03 -0.10
C VAL A 48 0.65 12.30 -0.36
N PRO A 49 1.50 12.76 0.57
CA PRO A 49 2.37 13.91 0.35
C PRO A 49 3.27 13.69 -0.87
N ALA A 50 3.64 14.78 -1.57
CA ALA A 50 4.45 14.69 -2.77
C ALA A 50 5.81 14.01 -2.53
N GLU A 51 6.44 14.26 -1.39
CA GLU A 51 7.71 13.60 -1.00
C GLU A 51 7.55 12.06 -0.95
N VAL A 52 6.44 11.59 -0.37
CA VAL A 52 6.16 10.16 -0.21
C VAL A 52 5.79 9.56 -1.55
N LYS A 53 5.10 10.32 -2.41
CA LYS A 53 4.70 9.88 -3.74
C LYS A 53 5.91 9.51 -4.61
N GLU A 54 6.96 10.33 -4.60
CA GLU A 54 8.19 10.07 -5.33
C GLU A 54 8.84 8.75 -4.87
N HIS A 55 9.02 8.59 -3.56
CA HIS A 55 9.58 7.37 -2.99
C HIS A 55 8.73 6.13 -3.29
N LEU A 56 7.40 6.25 -3.28
CA LEU A 56 6.51 5.14 -3.64
C LEU A 56 6.66 4.74 -5.11
N GLN A 57 6.88 5.69 -6.02
CA GLN A 57 7.12 5.40 -7.43
C GLN A 57 8.46 4.68 -7.63
N GLU A 58 9.51 5.11 -6.94
CA GLU A 58 10.82 4.44 -6.97
C GLU A 58 10.72 2.99 -6.49
N LEU A 59 10.01 2.75 -5.39
CA LEU A 59 9.79 1.41 -4.85
C LEU A 59 9.05 0.51 -5.84
N VAL A 60 7.96 0.99 -6.45
CA VAL A 60 7.21 0.23 -7.46
C VAL A 60 8.09 -0.12 -8.67
N HIS A 61 8.92 0.83 -9.13
CA HIS A 61 9.82 0.58 -10.25
C HIS A 61 10.89 -0.46 -9.90
N ALA A 62 11.47 -0.38 -8.70
CA ALA A 62 12.43 -1.35 -8.21
C ALA A 62 11.82 -2.77 -8.10
N GLU A 63 10.59 -2.89 -7.59
CA GLU A 63 9.87 -4.17 -7.54
C GLU A 63 9.68 -4.77 -8.94
N GLU A 64 9.30 -3.95 -9.93
CA GLU A 64 9.14 -4.38 -11.32
C GLU A 64 10.47 -4.86 -11.95
N LEU A 65 11.57 -4.13 -11.72
CA LEU A 65 12.89 -4.53 -12.22
C LEU A 65 13.35 -5.86 -11.60
N VAL A 66 13.13 -6.05 -10.30
CA VAL A 66 13.43 -7.30 -9.60
C VAL A 66 12.59 -8.44 -10.17
N GLU A 67 11.30 -8.23 -10.39
CA GLU A 67 10.43 -9.25 -11.00
C GLU A 67 10.89 -9.63 -12.40
N LYS A 68 11.16 -8.64 -13.26
CA LYS A 68 11.70 -8.85 -14.62
C LYS A 68 13.00 -9.65 -14.60
N ALA A 69 13.94 -9.28 -13.74
CA ALA A 69 15.20 -9.99 -13.58
C ALA A 69 15.02 -11.45 -13.09
N ARG A 70 14.04 -11.70 -12.21
CA ARG A 70 13.69 -13.06 -11.77
C ARG A 70 13.12 -13.90 -12.92
N THR A 71 12.31 -13.30 -13.79
CA THR A 71 11.71 -13.98 -14.94
C THR A 71 12.66 -14.17 -16.13
N PHE A 72 13.77 -13.42 -16.19
CA PHE A 72 14.78 -13.52 -17.26
C PHE A 72 15.64 -14.81 -17.18
N LYS A 73 15.62 -15.53 -16.06
CA LYS A 73 16.32 -16.83 -15.90
C LYS A 73 15.47 -18.04 -16.33
N ARG A 74 14.81 -17.99 -17.49
CA ARG A 74 14.15 -19.15 -18.09
C ARG A 74 14.60 -19.37 -19.53
#